data_AF-A0A4Z0Z5L5-F1
#
_entry.id   AF-A0A4Z0Z5L5-F1
#
_cell.length_a   1.000
_cell.length_b   1.000
_cell.length_c   1.000
_cell.angle_alpha   90.00
_cell.angle_beta   90.00
_cell.angle_gamma   90.00
#
_symmetry.space_group_name_H-M   'P 1'
#
loop_
_entity.id
_entity.type
_entity.pdbx_description
1 polymer ?
#
loop_
_entity_poly.entity_id
_entity_poly.type
_entity_poly.pdbx_seq_one_letter_code
_entity_poly.pdbx_strand_id
1 'polypeptide(L)'
;MADFEASEEYFTPEEQKLFLGQNIGEGFKYSALSHSDSIRVFVLEPSLDATAPIYGEIVEHRLHSDSAKQGYTALSYVWGDETDTHKIHIGVFQLRIGHNLNLALLNLRRQDYPIRLWVDALCINQNDVSERNHQVQQMRTIYSSAFETVIYLGGETGGNTQLSAWNFLERHAGWAMNSNRDTDSGRPAEMESLTSFRGDLSDVEIDVLTRPWFKRLWVFQEVVVSKTLSIQCGSRGISWDDFCKILLLTPRHADIYGFSLESMEKLEIVRDMFQARCSYHELYGMDQSLPAWRFQVPTYKHKTPDILNCSKGLGFNSKLRTREIKYLAYLVSRAELM
;
A
#
# COMPACT_ATOMS: atom_id res chain seq x y z
N MET A 1 -8.09 33.20 13.83
CA MET A 1 -7.56 32.69 15.10
C MET A 1 -8.66 31.90 15.77
N ALA A 2 -8.66 30.62 15.48
CA ALA A 2 -9.35 29.57 16.21
C ALA A 2 -8.59 28.31 15.80
N ASP A 3 -7.71 27.86 16.70
CA ASP A 3 -6.93 26.65 16.56
C ASP A 3 -7.90 25.47 16.46
N PHE A 4 -7.83 24.75 15.34
CA PHE A 4 -8.49 23.47 15.17
C PHE A 4 -7.39 22.43 15.23
N GLU A 5 -7.21 21.87 16.43
CA GLU A 5 -6.47 20.63 16.65
C GLU A 5 -7.09 19.57 15.74
N ALA A 6 -6.37 19.22 14.68
CA ALA A 6 -6.58 17.95 14.02
C ALA A 6 -6.35 16.89 15.08
N SER A 7 -7.29 15.97 15.24
CA SER A 7 -7.09 14.77 16.04
C SER A 7 -5.99 13.95 15.38
N GLU A 8 -4.75 14.27 15.73
CA GLU A 8 -3.59 13.44 15.52
C GLU A 8 -3.81 12.18 16.34
N GLU A 9 -3.82 11.01 15.69
CA GLU A 9 -3.60 9.74 16.38
C GLU A 9 -2.12 9.73 16.85
N TYR A 10 -1.82 10.53 17.87
CA TYR A 10 -0.62 10.36 18.69
C TYR A 10 -0.98 9.44 19.85
N PHE A 11 -0.33 8.28 19.88
CA PHE A 11 -0.41 7.30 20.97
C PHE A 11 -0.20 7.91 22.36
N THR A 12 -0.99 7.47 23.33
CA THR A 12 -0.71 7.73 24.74
C THR A 12 0.43 6.82 25.26
N PRO A 13 1.22 7.26 26.25
CA PRO A 13 2.31 6.45 26.82
C PRO A 13 1.86 5.13 27.48
N GLU A 14 0.58 4.97 27.82
CA GLU A 14 0.03 3.74 28.41
C GLU A 14 -0.36 2.71 27.33
N GLU A 15 -0.82 3.15 26.16
CA GLU A 15 -1.08 2.30 24.98
C GLU A 15 0.23 1.68 24.44
N GLN A 16 1.36 2.40 24.55
CA GLN A 16 2.69 1.91 24.17
C GLN A 16 3.23 0.79 25.09
N LYS A 17 2.79 0.73 26.35
CA LYS A 17 3.22 -0.32 27.31
C LYS A 17 2.59 -1.68 27.03
N LEU A 18 1.48 -1.75 26.31
CA LEU A 18 0.78 -3.01 26.03
C LEU A 18 1.50 -3.84 24.94
N PHE A 19 2.36 -3.22 24.15
CA PHE A 19 3.06 -3.87 23.02
C PHE A 19 4.14 -4.87 23.45
N LEU A 20 4.65 -4.81 24.69
CA LEU A 20 5.64 -5.77 25.17
C LEU A 20 5.53 -6.00 26.68
N GLY A 21 5.07 -7.20 27.10
CA GLY A 21 5.34 -7.68 28.45
C GLY A 21 4.69 -9.02 28.84
N GLN A 22 5.43 -10.13 28.78
CA GLN A 22 6.04 -10.77 29.97
C GLN A 22 6.71 -12.15 29.67
N ASN A 23 8.06 -12.11 29.75
CA ASN A 23 9.10 -13.07 30.18
C ASN A 23 9.07 -14.58 29.85
N ILE A 24 10.11 -15.03 29.12
CA ILE A 24 11.22 -15.87 29.63
C ILE A 24 12.53 -15.44 28.92
N GLY A 25 13.48 -14.78 29.62
CA GLY A 25 14.77 -14.31 29.09
C GLY A 25 14.66 -13.02 28.25
N GLU A 26 15.69 -12.15 28.31
CA GLU A 26 15.77 -10.78 27.74
C GLU A 26 14.76 -10.43 26.63
N GLY A 27 13.95 -9.38 26.81
CA GLY A 27 13.03 -8.90 25.77
C GLY A 27 13.77 -8.47 24.49
N PHE A 28 13.14 -8.64 23.33
CA PHE A 28 13.70 -8.23 22.04
C PHE A 28 14.15 -6.76 22.07
N LYS A 29 15.39 -6.51 21.65
CA LYS A 29 15.96 -5.16 21.55
C LYS A 29 16.41 -4.92 20.11
N TYR A 30 15.99 -3.78 19.57
CA TYR A 30 16.46 -3.32 18.27
C TYR A 30 17.96 -2.98 18.33
N SER A 31 18.73 -3.44 17.35
CA SER A 31 20.10 -2.97 17.12
C SER A 31 20.08 -1.53 16.66
N ALA A 32 20.98 -0.69 17.17
CA ALA A 32 21.13 0.68 16.66
C ALA A 32 21.54 0.65 15.18
N LEU A 33 20.98 1.56 14.39
CA LEU A 33 21.35 1.72 12.98
C LEU A 33 22.76 2.30 12.88
N SER A 34 23.61 1.69 12.05
CA SER A 34 25.02 2.07 11.91
C SER A 34 25.20 3.38 11.14
N HIS A 35 24.25 3.71 10.27
CA HIS A 35 24.28 4.90 9.43
C HIS A 35 22.93 5.64 9.39
N SER A 36 22.96 6.92 9.03
CA SER A 36 21.76 7.76 8.94
C SER A 36 20.82 7.36 7.81
N ASP A 37 21.35 6.74 6.75
CA ASP A 37 20.63 6.21 5.58
C ASP A 37 20.37 4.69 5.67
N SER A 38 20.64 4.11 6.85
CA SER A 38 20.29 2.73 7.13
C SER A 38 18.85 2.62 7.61
N ILE A 39 18.22 1.53 7.21
CA ILE A 39 16.93 1.05 7.69
C ILE A 39 17.07 -0.38 8.17
N ARG A 40 16.08 -0.88 8.90
CA ARG A 40 15.96 -2.32 9.14
C ARG A 40 15.05 -2.94 8.10
N VAL A 41 15.28 -4.21 7.78
CA VAL A 41 14.45 -5.00 6.88
C VAL A 41 14.20 -6.33 7.56
N PHE A 42 12.95 -6.76 7.56
CA PHE A 42 12.52 -8.06 8.07
C PHE A 42 12.68 -9.11 6.97
N VAL A 43 13.55 -10.09 7.18
CA VAL A 43 13.70 -11.26 6.31
C VAL A 43 12.71 -12.31 6.80
N LEU A 44 11.64 -12.50 6.05
CA LEU A 44 10.60 -13.48 6.30
C LEU A 44 11.01 -14.83 5.71
N GLU A 45 11.11 -15.85 6.56
CA GLU A 45 11.51 -17.20 6.15
C GLU A 45 10.41 -17.91 5.32
N PRO A 46 10.80 -18.74 4.34
CA PRO A 46 9.86 -19.50 3.54
C PRO A 46 9.24 -20.65 4.34
N SER A 47 8.09 -21.13 3.89
CA SER A 47 7.46 -22.34 4.44
C SER A 47 6.56 -23.00 3.40
N LEU A 48 6.65 -24.33 3.31
CA LEU A 48 5.70 -25.15 2.53
C LEU A 48 4.33 -25.23 3.20
N ASP A 49 4.28 -25.12 4.52
CA ASP A 49 3.03 -25.13 5.30
C ASP A 49 2.55 -23.69 5.50
N ALA A 50 1.41 -23.35 4.89
CA ALA A 50 0.78 -22.05 4.99
C ALA A 50 0.34 -21.70 6.42
N THR A 51 0.13 -22.70 7.29
CA THR A 51 -0.27 -22.53 8.68
C THR A 51 0.91 -22.49 9.65
N ALA A 52 2.14 -22.76 9.18
CA ALA A 52 3.32 -22.74 10.02
C ALA A 52 3.52 -21.34 10.64
N PRO A 53 4.03 -21.26 11.88
CA PRO A 53 4.35 -19.97 12.50
C PRO A 53 5.27 -19.12 11.63
N ILE A 54 5.14 -17.80 11.74
CA ILE A 54 6.03 -16.87 11.04
C ILE A 54 7.37 -16.82 11.78
N TYR A 55 8.43 -17.08 11.01
CA TYR A 55 9.82 -16.93 11.42
C TYR A 55 10.51 -15.89 10.55
N GLY A 56 11.44 -15.17 11.12
CA GLY A 56 12.29 -14.26 10.38
C GLY A 56 13.43 -13.70 11.20
N GLU A 57 14.18 -12.81 10.57
CA GLU A 57 15.24 -12.03 11.20
C GLU A 57 15.13 -10.56 10.79
N ILE A 58 15.66 -9.66 11.61
CA ILE A 58 15.75 -8.24 11.27
C ILE A 58 17.20 -7.92 10.97
N VAL A 59 17.45 -7.42 9.77
CA VAL A 59 18.79 -7.09 9.28
C VAL A 59 18.88 -5.60 8.91
N GLU A 60 20.05 -5.01 9.07
CA GLU A 60 20.30 -3.64 8.62
C GLU A 60 20.46 -3.61 7.09
N HIS A 61 19.93 -2.56 6.45
CA HIS A 61 19.99 -2.33 5.01
C HIS A 61 20.25 -0.86 4.72
N ARG A 62 21.14 -0.56 3.78
CA ARG A 62 21.50 0.81 3.36
C ARG A 62 20.72 1.19 2.11
N LEU A 63 19.94 2.26 2.17
CA LEU A 63 19.03 2.69 1.10
C LEU A 63 19.72 2.93 -0.25
N HIS A 64 20.97 3.41 -0.24
CA HIS A 64 21.73 3.75 -1.44
C HIS A 64 22.81 2.71 -1.80
N SER A 65 22.68 1.47 -1.34
CA SER A 65 23.67 0.44 -1.72
C SER A 65 23.44 -0.02 -3.17
N ASP A 66 24.47 0.08 -4.02
CA ASP A 66 24.44 -0.36 -5.44
C ASP A 66 24.33 -1.90 -5.63
N SER A 67 24.18 -2.65 -4.54
CA SER A 67 24.01 -4.09 -4.57
C SER A 67 22.58 -4.45 -4.97
N ALA A 68 22.32 -4.57 -6.28
CA ALA A 68 21.07 -5.10 -6.85
C ALA A 68 20.65 -6.47 -6.25
N LYS A 69 21.59 -7.20 -5.62
CA LYS A 69 21.35 -8.49 -4.94
C LYS A 69 20.71 -8.38 -3.55
N GLN A 70 20.52 -7.17 -3.00
CA GLN A 70 20.09 -6.96 -1.61
C GLN A 70 18.85 -6.06 -1.49
N GLY A 71 18.02 -5.96 -2.53
CA GLY A 71 16.77 -5.20 -2.48
C GLY A 71 15.80 -5.66 -1.38
N TYR A 72 14.74 -4.89 -1.19
CA TYR A 72 13.61 -5.24 -0.31
C TYR A 72 12.30 -4.81 -0.96
N THR A 73 11.22 -5.44 -0.51
CA THR A 73 9.84 -5.08 -0.84
C THR A 73 9.28 -4.23 0.28
N ALA A 74 8.74 -3.05 -0.03
CA ALA A 74 8.03 -2.24 0.96
C ALA A 74 6.57 -2.69 1.08
N LEU A 75 6.05 -2.79 2.30
CA LEU A 75 4.66 -3.17 2.55
C LEU A 75 3.82 -1.95 2.92
N SER A 76 2.83 -1.65 2.09
CA SER A 76 1.81 -0.65 2.35
C SER A 76 0.52 -1.34 2.81
N TYR A 77 0.18 -1.25 4.09
CA TYR A 77 -0.99 -1.93 4.67
C TYR A 77 -1.68 -1.06 5.73
N VAL A 78 -2.93 -1.39 6.05
CA VAL A 78 -3.70 -0.72 7.11
C VAL A 78 -3.41 -1.36 8.45
N TRP A 79 -3.07 -0.56 9.45
CA TRP A 79 -2.99 -1.02 10.83
C TRP A 79 -4.41 -1.45 11.28
N GLY A 80 -4.51 -2.68 11.79
CA GLY A 80 -5.79 -3.27 12.17
C GLY A 80 -6.19 -2.92 13.60
N ASP A 81 -7.15 -3.67 14.14
CA ASP A 81 -7.44 -3.65 15.58
C ASP A 81 -6.17 -4.07 16.35
N GLU A 82 -5.69 -3.18 17.22
CA GLU A 82 -4.47 -3.37 18.00
C GLU A 82 -4.64 -4.38 19.13
N THR A 83 -5.88 -4.71 19.50
CA THR A 83 -6.16 -5.74 20.50
C THR A 83 -6.05 -7.16 19.94
N ASP A 84 -6.26 -7.31 18.63
CA ASP A 84 -6.12 -8.59 17.93
C ASP A 84 -4.67 -8.82 17.48
N THR A 85 -3.90 -9.48 18.35
CA THR A 85 -2.46 -9.67 18.17
C THR A 85 -2.05 -11.11 17.96
N HIS A 86 -1.13 -11.31 17.01
CA HIS A 86 -0.57 -12.59 16.62
C HIS A 86 0.93 -12.64 16.94
N LYS A 87 1.46 -13.84 17.17
CA LYS A 87 2.86 -14.04 17.54
C LYS A 87 3.71 -14.37 16.32
N ILE A 88 4.86 -13.73 16.22
CA ILE A 88 5.91 -14.08 15.25
C ILE A 88 7.22 -14.32 15.99
N HIS A 89 8.15 -15.03 15.35
CA HIS A 89 9.46 -15.33 15.89
C HIS A 89 10.55 -14.56 15.14
N ILE A 90 11.36 -13.81 15.88
CA ILE A 90 12.53 -13.10 15.36
C ILE A 90 13.78 -13.68 16.02
N GLY A 91 14.45 -14.59 15.31
CA GLY A 91 15.49 -15.44 15.90
C GLY A 91 14.95 -16.21 17.11
N VAL A 92 15.53 -15.95 18.29
CA VAL A 92 15.12 -16.58 19.56
C VAL A 92 13.99 -15.83 20.28
N PHE A 93 13.63 -14.65 19.80
CA PHE A 93 12.64 -13.78 20.45
C PHE A 93 11.26 -13.95 19.82
N GLN A 94 10.23 -13.62 20.58
CA GLN A 94 8.84 -13.63 20.12
C GLN A 94 8.26 -12.21 20.19
N LEU A 95 7.74 -11.71 19.07
CA LEU A 95 7.06 -10.42 18.99
C LEU A 95 5.56 -10.60 18.75
N ARG A 96 4.79 -9.55 19.08
CA ARG A 96 3.37 -9.47 18.77
C ARG A 96 3.15 -8.47 17.65
N ILE A 97 2.33 -8.84 16.67
CA ILE A 97 1.93 -7.99 15.54
C ILE A 97 0.41 -7.96 15.43
N GLY A 98 -0.15 -6.90 14.87
CA GLY A 98 -1.58 -6.81 14.60
C GLY A 98 -2.05 -7.83 13.55
N HIS A 99 -3.33 -8.18 13.62
CA HIS A 99 -3.97 -9.16 12.73
C HIS A 99 -3.72 -8.90 11.23
N ASN A 100 -3.87 -7.66 10.77
CA ASN A 100 -3.67 -7.31 9.35
C ASN A 100 -2.24 -7.57 8.88
N LEU A 101 -1.24 -7.28 9.73
CA LEU A 101 0.15 -7.56 9.40
C LEU A 101 0.41 -9.07 9.39
N ASN A 102 -0.16 -9.82 10.34
CA ASN A 102 -0.05 -11.28 10.34
C ASN A 102 -0.59 -11.89 9.03
N LEU A 103 -1.78 -11.46 8.60
CA LEU A 103 -2.34 -11.89 7.33
C LEU A 103 -1.46 -11.49 6.13
N ALA A 104 -0.92 -10.27 6.13
CA ALA A 104 -0.01 -9.83 5.07
C ALA A 104 1.23 -10.73 4.99
N LEU A 105 1.89 -10.99 6.12
CA LEU A 105 3.08 -11.84 6.17
C LEU A 105 2.78 -13.26 5.71
N LEU A 106 1.65 -13.86 6.13
CA LEU A 106 1.26 -15.19 5.66
C LEU A 106 1.05 -15.25 4.14
N ASN A 107 0.41 -14.23 3.55
CA ASN A 107 0.14 -14.19 2.11
C ASN A 107 1.34 -13.70 1.27
N LEU A 108 2.34 -13.07 1.89
CA LEU A 108 3.58 -12.66 1.23
C LEU A 108 4.66 -13.74 1.32
N ARG A 109 4.57 -14.65 2.31
CA ARG A 109 5.52 -15.74 2.55
C ARG A 109 5.58 -16.66 1.33
N ARG A 110 6.77 -16.79 0.77
CA ARG A 110 7.04 -17.75 -0.31
C ARG A 110 7.27 -19.15 0.25
N GLN A 111 7.14 -20.14 -0.62
CA GLN A 111 7.38 -21.55 -0.27
C GLN A 111 8.85 -21.95 -0.39
N ASP A 112 9.62 -21.24 -1.21
CA ASP A 112 10.92 -21.66 -1.73
C ASP A 112 12.09 -20.76 -1.29
N TYR A 113 11.86 -19.46 -1.06
CA TYR A 113 12.93 -18.50 -0.78
C TYR A 113 12.51 -17.39 0.20
N PRO A 114 13.40 -16.93 1.10
CA PRO A 114 13.08 -15.83 2.01
C PRO A 114 12.72 -14.54 1.29
N ILE A 115 11.77 -13.78 1.82
CA ILE A 115 11.41 -12.45 1.30
C ILE A 115 11.88 -11.35 2.25
N ARG A 116 12.52 -10.32 1.69
CA ARG A 116 13.01 -9.17 2.44
C ARG A 116 11.95 -8.07 2.41
N LEU A 117 11.37 -7.76 3.56
CA LEU A 117 10.25 -6.84 3.71
C LEU A 117 10.64 -5.63 4.57
N TRP A 118 10.37 -4.43 4.08
CA TRP A 118 10.27 -3.26 4.94
C TRP A 118 8.82 -3.10 5.39
N VAL A 119 8.61 -3.16 6.71
CA VAL A 119 7.32 -2.99 7.37
C VAL A 119 7.52 -2.04 8.52
N ASP A 120 6.82 -0.91 8.55
CA ASP A 120 6.91 0.13 9.57
C ASP A 120 6.87 -0.41 11.02
N ALA A 121 5.92 -1.30 11.32
CA ALA A 121 5.71 -1.86 12.65
C ALA A 121 6.84 -2.81 13.12
N LEU A 122 7.64 -3.36 12.19
CA LEU A 122 8.74 -4.28 12.51
C LEU A 122 10.13 -3.67 12.29
N CYS A 123 10.25 -2.69 11.39
CA CYS A 123 11.54 -2.16 10.97
C CYS A 123 11.91 -0.88 11.72
N ILE A 124 10.91 -0.17 12.25
CA ILE A 124 11.09 1.04 13.06
C ILE A 124 10.95 0.67 14.53
N ASN A 125 11.89 1.12 15.35
CA ASN A 125 11.76 1.04 16.80
C ASN A 125 10.72 2.05 17.28
N GLN A 126 9.46 1.61 17.39
CA GLN A 126 8.33 2.48 17.75
C GLN A 126 8.46 3.12 19.15
N ASN A 127 9.31 2.55 20.03
CA ASN A 127 9.57 3.08 21.38
C ASN A 127 10.65 4.17 21.41
N ASP A 128 11.37 4.38 20.30
CA ASP A 128 12.34 5.45 20.16
C ASP A 128 11.74 6.56 19.29
N VAL A 129 11.26 7.62 19.94
CA VAL A 129 10.62 8.76 19.26
C VAL A 129 11.58 9.44 18.28
N SER A 130 12.87 9.51 18.60
CA SER A 130 13.87 10.12 17.74
C SER A 130 14.06 9.28 16.48
N GLU A 131 14.21 7.96 16.63
CA GLU A 131 14.30 7.04 15.50
C GLU A 131 13.03 7.07 14.65
N ARG A 132 11.85 7.00 15.27
CA ARG A 132 10.57 7.03 14.59
C ARG A 132 10.42 8.29 13.74
N ASN A 133 10.70 9.46 14.30
CA ASN A 133 10.60 10.72 13.58
C ASN A 133 11.61 10.78 12.41
N HIS A 134 12.82 10.27 12.61
CA HIS A 134 13.84 10.17 11.56
C HIS A 134 13.42 9.23 10.42
N GLN A 135 12.84 8.06 10.74
CA GLN A 135 12.35 7.10 9.74
C GLN A 135 11.12 7.62 8.99
N VAL A 136 10.21 8.33 9.66
CA VAL A 136 9.06 8.98 9.01
C VAL A 136 9.51 10.01 7.98
N GLN A 137 10.54 10.81 8.28
CA GLN A 137 11.14 11.74 7.32
C GLN A 137 11.79 11.04 6.12
N GLN A 138 12.21 9.78 6.29
CA GLN A 138 12.80 8.96 5.23
C GLN A 138 11.78 8.16 4.41
N MET A 139 10.49 8.17 4.73
CA MET A 139 9.48 7.34 4.04
C MET A 139 9.55 7.44 2.52
N ARG A 140 9.68 8.66 1.98
CA ARG A 140 9.83 8.86 0.53
C ARG A 140 11.00 8.04 -0.03
N THR A 141 12.17 8.15 0.57
CA THR A 141 13.39 7.46 0.14
C THR A 141 13.26 5.95 0.31
N ILE A 142 12.60 5.50 1.38
CA ILE A 142 12.35 4.08 1.62
C ILE A 142 11.46 3.49 0.52
N TYR A 143 10.33 4.13 0.20
CA TYR A 143 9.44 3.62 -0.84
C TYR A 143 10.04 3.75 -2.25
N SER A 144 10.80 4.81 -2.54
CA SER A 144 11.44 4.98 -3.85
C SER A 144 12.64 4.06 -4.06
N SER A 145 13.30 3.64 -2.98
CA SER A 145 14.45 2.73 -3.04
C SER A 145 14.05 1.26 -3.08
N ALA A 146 12.83 0.92 -2.64
CA ALA A 146 12.30 -0.44 -2.67
C ALA A 146 12.30 -1.01 -4.10
N PHE A 147 12.53 -2.32 -4.20
CA PHE A 147 12.43 -3.06 -5.46
C PHE A 147 10.98 -3.06 -5.96
N GLU A 148 10.05 -3.32 -5.05
CA GLU A 148 8.61 -3.27 -5.27
C GLU A 148 7.94 -2.77 -3.99
N THR A 149 6.80 -2.12 -4.15
CA THR A 149 5.87 -1.85 -3.05
C THR A 149 4.61 -2.67 -3.22
N VAL A 150 4.25 -3.45 -2.20
CA VAL A 150 2.99 -4.22 -2.19
C VAL A 150 1.95 -3.44 -1.41
N ILE A 151 0.85 -3.10 -2.07
CA ILE A 151 -0.36 -2.56 -1.45
C ILE A 151 -1.19 -3.74 -0.96
N TYR A 152 -1.19 -3.98 0.35
CA TYR A 152 -1.96 -5.06 0.96
C TYR A 152 -3.26 -4.55 1.56
N LEU A 153 -4.38 -4.97 0.96
CA LEU A 153 -5.72 -4.49 1.26
C LEU A 153 -6.41 -5.27 2.40
N GLY A 154 -5.72 -6.22 3.03
CA GLY A 154 -6.28 -7.10 4.06
C GLY A 154 -6.64 -8.49 3.54
N GLY A 155 -7.24 -9.30 4.41
CA GLY A 155 -7.58 -10.70 4.12
C GLY A 155 -8.78 -10.89 3.19
N GLU A 156 -8.99 -12.15 2.83
CA GLU A 156 -10.20 -12.61 2.14
C GLU A 156 -11.41 -12.52 3.07
N THR A 157 -12.49 -11.88 2.61
CA THR A 157 -13.78 -11.84 3.31
C THR A 157 -14.61 -13.09 3.01
N GLY A 158 -14.25 -13.86 1.98
CA GLY A 158 -14.93 -15.11 1.60
C GLY A 158 -16.33 -14.90 0.99
N GLY A 159 -16.71 -13.65 0.72
CA GLY A 159 -18.01 -13.31 0.14
C GLY A 159 -18.01 -13.38 -1.39
N ASN A 160 -19.19 -13.63 -1.97
CA ASN A 160 -19.38 -13.67 -3.43
C ASN A 160 -18.92 -12.39 -4.13
N THR A 161 -19.13 -11.21 -3.53
CA THR A 161 -18.71 -9.91 -4.08
C THR A 161 -17.18 -9.82 -4.18
N GLN A 162 -16.45 -10.28 -3.16
CA GLN A 162 -14.98 -10.30 -3.21
C GLN A 162 -14.50 -11.26 -4.31
N LEU A 163 -15.05 -12.48 -4.34
CA LEU A 163 -14.70 -13.46 -5.36
C LEU A 163 -14.94 -12.89 -6.77
N SER A 164 -16.09 -12.25 -6.97
CA SER A 164 -16.48 -11.55 -8.20
C SER A 164 -15.46 -10.49 -8.61
N ALA A 165 -15.17 -9.56 -7.69
CA ALA A 165 -14.30 -8.42 -7.93
C ALA A 165 -12.91 -8.88 -8.40
N TRP A 166 -12.32 -9.84 -7.69
CA TRP A 166 -10.99 -10.31 -8.02
C TRP A 166 -10.97 -11.22 -9.26
N ASN A 167 -12.03 -11.99 -9.53
CA ASN A 167 -12.17 -12.71 -10.81
C ASN A 167 -12.17 -11.75 -11.99
N PHE A 168 -12.87 -10.62 -11.85
CA PHE A 168 -12.91 -9.57 -12.87
C PHE A 168 -11.52 -8.93 -13.06
N LEU A 169 -10.84 -8.57 -11.97
CA LEU A 169 -9.51 -7.94 -12.00
C LEU A 169 -8.46 -8.84 -12.67
N GLU A 170 -8.30 -10.08 -12.21
CA GLU A 170 -7.29 -11.01 -12.72
C GLU A 170 -7.50 -11.38 -14.19
N ARG A 171 -8.76 -11.44 -14.63
CA ARG A 171 -9.10 -11.74 -16.03
C ARG A 171 -8.68 -10.64 -17.00
N HIS A 172 -8.70 -9.39 -16.55
CA HIS A 172 -8.40 -8.23 -17.38
C HIS A 172 -6.98 -7.70 -17.17
N ALA A 173 -6.24 -8.25 -16.20
CA ALA A 173 -4.85 -7.92 -15.95
C ALA A 173 -3.90 -8.63 -16.93
N GLY A 174 -2.84 -7.93 -17.35
CA GLY A 174 -1.74 -8.53 -18.08
C GLY A 174 -0.81 -9.35 -17.16
N TRP A 175 -0.75 -8.99 -15.88
CA TRP A 175 -0.05 -9.72 -14.83
C TRP A 175 -0.95 -9.93 -13.61
N ALA A 176 -1.02 -11.18 -13.14
CA ALA A 176 -1.69 -11.57 -11.90
C ALA A 176 -0.76 -12.49 -11.09
N MET A 177 -0.87 -12.41 -9.77
CA MET A 177 -0.06 -13.20 -8.84
C MET A 177 -0.44 -14.68 -8.93
N ASN A 178 0.55 -15.56 -9.08
CA ASN A 178 0.35 -17.01 -8.96
C ASN A 178 0.72 -17.49 -7.54
N SER A 179 0.59 -18.81 -7.30
CA SER A 179 0.87 -19.43 -6.00
C SER A 179 2.31 -19.23 -5.49
N ASN A 180 3.27 -18.96 -6.37
CA ASN A 180 4.65 -18.67 -6.01
C ASN A 180 5.00 -17.17 -6.08
N ARG A 181 4.04 -16.29 -6.39
CA ARG A 181 4.25 -14.86 -6.61
C ARG A 181 5.23 -14.55 -7.74
N ASP A 182 5.40 -15.47 -8.69
CA ASP A 182 6.27 -15.27 -9.85
C ASP A 182 5.53 -14.51 -10.95
N THR A 183 6.27 -13.86 -11.85
CA THR A 183 5.68 -13.18 -13.02
C THR A 183 5.15 -14.19 -14.02
N ASP A 184 3.91 -14.63 -13.83
CA ASP A 184 3.24 -15.42 -14.84
C ASP A 184 2.85 -14.51 -16.01
N SER A 185 3.51 -14.73 -17.13
CA SER A 185 3.15 -14.13 -18.43
C SER A 185 2.17 -15.03 -19.20
N GLY A 186 1.84 -16.20 -18.65
CA GLY A 186 0.65 -16.97 -18.99
C GLY A 186 -0.53 -16.50 -18.14
N ARG A 187 -1.74 -16.65 -18.68
CA ARG A 187 -3.01 -16.35 -17.98
C ARG A 187 -2.98 -16.82 -16.52
N PRO A 188 -3.68 -16.13 -15.58
CA PRO A 188 -3.72 -16.54 -14.18
C PRO A 188 -3.96 -18.05 -14.08
N ALA A 189 -2.98 -18.77 -13.52
CA ALA A 189 -2.83 -20.23 -13.64
C ALA A 189 -4.02 -21.05 -13.11
N GLU A 190 -5.04 -20.42 -12.52
CA GLU A 190 -6.20 -21.07 -11.91
C GLU A 190 -7.56 -20.57 -12.42
N MET A 191 -7.60 -19.73 -13.46
CA MET A 191 -8.88 -19.22 -14.02
C MET A 191 -9.81 -20.32 -14.54
N GLU A 192 -9.27 -21.50 -14.89
CA GLU A 192 -10.07 -22.60 -15.47
C GLU A 192 -10.84 -23.45 -14.44
N SER A 193 -10.65 -23.31 -13.12
CA SER A 193 -11.33 -24.19 -12.13
C SER A 193 -12.38 -23.53 -11.21
N LEU A 194 -12.56 -22.20 -11.24
CA LEU A 194 -13.53 -21.51 -10.36
C LEU A 194 -14.64 -20.74 -11.12
N THR A 195 -15.53 -21.53 -11.74
CA THR A 195 -16.95 -21.21 -12.06
C THR A 195 -17.30 -20.27 -13.24
N SER A 196 -18.54 -20.42 -13.72
CA SER A 196 -19.22 -19.72 -14.83
C SER A 196 -19.39 -18.21 -14.68
N PHE A 197 -18.80 -17.59 -13.66
CA PHE A 197 -19.07 -16.22 -13.26
C PHE A 197 -17.80 -15.36 -13.37
N ARG A 198 -17.83 -14.37 -14.29
CA ARG A 198 -16.67 -13.55 -14.67
C ARG A 198 -16.45 -12.33 -13.78
N GLY A 199 -17.43 -11.99 -12.95
CA GLY A 199 -17.53 -10.75 -12.19
C GLY A 199 -17.66 -9.49 -13.05
N ASP A 200 -17.79 -8.34 -12.38
CA ASP A 200 -17.86 -7.03 -13.02
C ASP A 200 -17.15 -5.92 -12.22
N LEU A 201 -17.08 -4.73 -12.83
CA LEU A 201 -16.46 -3.55 -12.23
C LEU A 201 -17.18 -3.04 -10.98
N SER A 202 -18.50 -3.25 -10.87
CA SER A 202 -19.29 -2.78 -9.72
C SER A 202 -18.91 -3.52 -8.45
N ASP A 203 -18.62 -4.82 -8.54
CA ASP A 203 -18.12 -5.59 -7.42
C ASP A 203 -16.75 -5.10 -6.93
N VAL A 204 -15.87 -4.65 -7.84
CA VAL A 204 -14.59 -4.02 -7.48
C VAL A 204 -14.81 -2.72 -6.70
N GLU A 205 -15.80 -1.91 -7.08
CA GLU A 205 -16.13 -0.67 -6.38
C GLU A 205 -16.72 -0.92 -4.98
N ILE A 206 -17.40 -2.04 -4.79
CA ILE A 206 -18.03 -2.44 -3.53
C ILE A 206 -17.03 -3.12 -2.59
N ASP A 207 -16.23 -4.08 -3.06
CA ASP A 207 -15.30 -4.83 -2.21
C ASP A 207 -13.91 -4.18 -2.09
N VAL A 208 -13.34 -3.69 -3.20
CA VAL A 208 -11.94 -3.26 -3.23
C VAL A 208 -11.82 -1.80 -2.86
N LEU A 209 -12.56 -0.91 -3.54
CA LEU A 209 -12.43 0.54 -3.36
C LEU A 209 -13.04 1.08 -2.05
N THR A 210 -13.79 0.26 -1.31
CA THR A 210 -14.30 0.62 0.02
C THR A 210 -13.31 0.34 1.15
N ARG A 211 -12.24 -0.40 0.86
CA ARG A 211 -11.29 -0.85 1.88
C ARG A 211 -10.59 0.33 2.54
N PRO A 212 -10.28 0.24 3.86
CA PRO A 212 -9.73 1.35 4.62
C PRO A 212 -8.43 1.94 4.05
N TRP A 213 -7.67 1.14 3.30
CA TRP A 213 -6.42 1.57 2.68
C TRP A 213 -6.58 2.83 1.81
N PHE A 214 -7.62 2.89 0.98
CA PHE A 214 -7.90 4.04 0.11
C PHE A 214 -8.28 5.32 0.87
N LYS A 215 -8.54 5.24 2.18
CA LYS A 215 -8.90 6.38 3.04
C LYS A 215 -7.70 6.99 3.76
N ARG A 216 -6.52 6.37 3.69
CA ARG A 216 -5.29 6.84 4.35
C ARG A 216 -4.67 7.96 3.51
N LEU A 217 -4.03 8.93 4.18
CA LEU A 217 -3.33 10.02 3.48
C LEU A 217 -1.93 9.60 3.02
N TRP A 218 -1.22 8.83 3.84
CA TRP A 218 0.18 8.46 3.60
C TRP A 218 0.39 7.59 2.36
N VAL A 219 -0.62 6.83 1.95
CA VAL A 219 -0.56 5.94 0.77
C VAL A 219 -0.23 6.68 -0.52
N PHE A 220 -0.45 8.00 -0.60
CA PHE A 220 0.01 8.80 -1.73
C PHE A 220 1.53 8.79 -1.86
N GLN A 221 2.26 8.98 -0.77
CA GLN A 221 3.72 8.95 -0.81
C GLN A 221 4.24 7.55 -1.12
N GLU A 222 3.52 6.53 -0.67
CA GLU A 222 3.86 5.12 -0.91
C GLU A 222 3.65 4.75 -2.39
N VAL A 223 2.54 5.17 -2.99
CA VAL A 223 2.21 4.88 -4.40
C VAL A 223 2.99 5.77 -5.36
N VAL A 224 3.10 7.07 -5.12
CA VAL A 224 3.59 8.00 -6.13
C VAL A 224 5.08 7.82 -6.42
N VAL A 225 5.87 7.43 -5.41
CA VAL A 225 7.35 7.40 -5.51
C VAL A 225 7.93 6.02 -5.77
N SER A 226 7.13 4.96 -5.61
CA SER A 226 7.59 3.57 -5.76
C SER A 226 8.01 3.25 -7.19
N LYS A 227 9.05 2.45 -7.41
CA LYS A 227 9.44 2.05 -8.77
C LYS A 227 8.44 1.10 -9.41
N THR A 228 8.07 0.06 -8.67
CA THR A 228 7.12 -0.99 -9.07
C THR A 228 6.08 -1.17 -7.98
N LEU A 229 4.83 -1.44 -8.36
CA LEU A 229 3.70 -1.59 -7.45
C LEU A 229 2.83 -2.78 -7.82
N SER A 230 2.39 -3.51 -6.82
CA SER A 230 1.30 -4.48 -6.91
C SER A 230 0.23 -4.17 -5.88
N ILE A 231 -1.01 -4.57 -6.19
CA ILE A 231 -2.14 -4.51 -5.26
C ILE A 231 -2.61 -5.93 -4.97
N GLN A 232 -2.74 -6.25 -3.69
CA GLN A 232 -3.00 -7.59 -3.19
C GLN A 232 -4.10 -7.58 -2.12
N CYS A 233 -4.95 -8.59 -2.15
CA CYS A 233 -5.92 -8.90 -1.10
C CYS A 233 -5.89 -10.40 -0.84
N GLY A 234 -5.59 -10.80 0.39
CA GLY A 234 -5.33 -12.20 0.70
C GLY A 234 -4.25 -12.77 -0.22
N SER A 235 -4.52 -13.92 -0.82
CA SER A 235 -3.59 -14.61 -1.74
C SER A 235 -3.73 -14.16 -3.20
N ARG A 236 -4.55 -13.15 -3.49
CA ARG A 236 -4.85 -12.67 -4.86
C ARG A 236 -4.23 -11.31 -5.08
N GLY A 237 -3.62 -11.08 -6.25
CA GLY A 237 -2.96 -9.81 -6.55
C GLY A 237 -2.79 -9.56 -8.04
N ILE A 238 -2.75 -8.28 -8.42
CA ILE A 238 -2.46 -7.82 -9.79
C ILE A 238 -1.56 -6.59 -9.76
N SER A 239 -1.06 -6.18 -10.93
CA SER A 239 -0.15 -5.04 -11.03
C SER A 239 -0.95 -3.77 -10.79
N TRP A 240 -0.33 -2.77 -10.17
CA TRP A 240 -1.02 -1.50 -9.95
C TRP A 240 -1.42 -0.83 -11.27
N ASP A 241 -0.58 -0.95 -12.31
CA ASP A 241 -0.88 -0.41 -13.63
C ASP A 241 -2.09 -1.11 -14.27
N ASP A 242 -2.18 -2.45 -14.20
CA ASP A 242 -3.37 -3.16 -14.67
C ASP A 242 -4.62 -2.77 -13.86
N PHE A 243 -4.49 -2.66 -12.54
CA PHE A 243 -5.58 -2.21 -11.67
C PHE A 243 -6.10 -0.83 -12.09
N CYS A 244 -5.21 0.16 -12.27
CA CYS A 244 -5.57 1.48 -12.76
C CYS A 244 -6.17 1.44 -14.16
N LYS A 245 -5.58 0.67 -15.10
CA LYS A 245 -6.08 0.54 -16.47
C LYS A 245 -7.52 0.02 -16.48
N ILE A 246 -7.78 -1.05 -15.73
CA ILE A 246 -9.10 -1.67 -15.62
C ILE A 246 -10.10 -0.67 -15.05
N LEU A 247 -9.78 0.00 -13.94
CA LEU A 247 -10.70 0.93 -13.30
C LEU A 247 -10.96 2.20 -14.11
N LEU A 248 -9.94 2.74 -14.77
CA LEU A 248 -10.00 4.06 -15.40
C LEU A 248 -10.39 4.02 -16.88
N LEU A 249 -10.19 2.90 -17.58
CA LEU A 249 -10.46 2.78 -19.02
C LEU A 249 -11.58 1.80 -19.38
N THR A 250 -12.04 0.93 -18.46
CA THR A 250 -13.17 0.03 -18.75
C THR A 250 -14.46 0.85 -18.91
N PRO A 251 -15.17 0.73 -20.05
CA PRO A 251 -16.43 1.41 -20.26
C PRO A 251 -17.48 0.98 -19.23
N ARG A 252 -18.21 1.96 -18.69
CA ARG A 252 -19.25 1.73 -17.69
C ARG A 252 -20.59 1.63 -18.38
N HIS A 253 -21.04 0.41 -18.64
CA HIS A 253 -22.33 0.18 -19.30
C HIS A 253 -23.53 0.69 -18.46
N ALA A 254 -23.39 0.78 -17.13
CA ALA A 254 -24.43 1.28 -16.23
C ALA A 254 -24.49 2.82 -16.10
N ASP A 255 -23.43 3.55 -16.52
CA ASP A 255 -23.35 5.00 -16.37
C ASP A 255 -24.12 5.79 -17.44
N ILE A 256 -24.75 5.10 -18.39
CA ILE A 256 -25.62 5.71 -19.41
C ILE A 256 -26.75 6.54 -18.76
N TYR A 257 -27.12 6.22 -17.50
CA TYR A 257 -28.18 6.89 -16.75
C TYR A 257 -27.69 7.65 -15.50
N GLY A 258 -26.38 7.79 -15.27
CA GLY A 258 -25.84 8.61 -14.18
C GLY A 258 -25.99 8.04 -12.76
N PHE A 259 -26.16 6.73 -12.62
CA PHE A 259 -26.24 6.08 -11.30
C PHE A 259 -24.86 5.76 -10.75
N SER A 260 -24.25 6.73 -10.06
CA SER A 260 -23.50 6.57 -8.80
C SER A 260 -22.45 7.68 -8.65
N LEU A 261 -22.83 8.77 -7.98
CA LEU A 261 -21.88 9.82 -7.57
C LEU A 261 -20.82 9.28 -6.58
N GLU A 262 -21.18 8.30 -5.74
CA GLU A 262 -20.24 7.68 -4.79
C GLU A 262 -19.17 6.82 -5.48
N SER A 263 -19.54 6.14 -6.57
CA SER A 263 -18.58 5.39 -7.40
C SER A 263 -17.58 6.33 -8.05
N MET A 264 -18.02 7.52 -8.48
CA MET A 264 -17.16 8.54 -9.06
C MET A 264 -16.10 9.04 -8.07
N GLU A 265 -16.45 9.29 -6.81
CA GLU A 265 -15.49 9.75 -5.78
C GLU A 265 -14.39 8.70 -5.49
N LYS A 266 -14.74 7.42 -5.42
CA LYS A 266 -13.77 6.34 -5.17
C LYS A 266 -12.74 6.21 -6.30
N LEU A 267 -13.17 6.40 -7.54
CA LEU A 267 -12.28 6.33 -8.70
C LEU A 267 -11.45 7.58 -8.86
N GLU A 268 -11.96 8.73 -8.39
CA GLU A 268 -11.17 9.96 -8.34
C GLU A 268 -9.92 9.76 -7.49
N ILE A 269 -10.00 9.05 -6.36
CA ILE A 269 -8.82 8.72 -5.55
C ILE A 269 -7.79 7.93 -6.37
N VAL A 270 -8.23 6.87 -7.08
CA VAL A 270 -7.34 6.06 -7.92
C VAL A 270 -6.76 6.88 -9.08
N ARG A 271 -7.57 7.74 -9.71
CA ARG A 271 -7.15 8.61 -10.81
C ARG A 271 -6.12 9.64 -10.34
N ASP A 272 -6.35 10.26 -9.19
CA ASP A 272 -5.45 11.25 -8.59
C ASP A 272 -4.11 10.60 -8.21
N MET A 273 -4.12 9.40 -7.61
CA MET A 273 -2.90 8.62 -7.35
C MET A 273 -2.14 8.29 -8.64
N PHE A 274 -2.86 7.79 -9.66
CA PHE A 274 -2.25 7.43 -10.95
C PHE A 274 -1.64 8.64 -11.66
N GLN A 275 -2.35 9.77 -11.70
CA GLN A 275 -1.86 11.01 -12.32
C GLN A 275 -0.67 11.59 -11.56
N ALA A 276 -0.74 11.63 -10.21
CA ALA A 276 0.37 12.09 -9.38
C ALA A 276 1.63 11.23 -9.58
N ARG A 277 1.45 9.90 -9.66
CA ARG A 277 2.52 8.95 -9.99
C ARG A 277 3.12 9.23 -11.36
N CYS A 278 2.30 9.39 -12.40
CA CYS A 278 2.80 9.72 -13.74
C CYS A 278 3.60 11.02 -13.72
N SER A 279 3.08 12.09 -13.11
CA SER A 279 3.77 13.38 -13.03
C SER A 279 5.09 13.29 -12.25
N TYR A 280 5.13 12.53 -11.15
CA TYR A 280 6.37 12.31 -10.40
C TYR A 280 7.40 11.57 -11.24
N HIS A 281 7.03 10.45 -11.86
CA HIS A 281 7.96 9.65 -12.67
C HIS A 281 8.47 10.44 -13.88
N GLU A 282 7.64 11.25 -14.53
CA GLU A 282 8.07 12.14 -15.62
C GLU A 282 9.05 13.22 -15.13
N LEU A 283 8.78 13.85 -13.98
CA LEU A 283 9.65 14.87 -13.40
C LEU A 283 11.05 14.33 -13.07
N TYR A 284 11.14 13.09 -12.57
CA TYR A 284 12.39 12.44 -12.17
C TYR A 284 13.02 11.55 -13.25
N GLY A 285 12.57 11.66 -14.52
CA GLY A 285 13.18 10.93 -15.65
C GLY A 285 12.99 9.41 -15.61
N MET A 286 11.90 8.95 -14.98
CA MET A 286 11.49 7.55 -14.88
C MET A 286 10.32 7.23 -15.81
N ASP A 287 10.09 8.02 -16.85
CA ASP A 287 8.96 7.90 -17.78
C ASP A 287 8.91 6.55 -18.53
N GLN A 288 10.07 5.92 -18.73
CA GLN A 288 10.20 4.56 -19.27
C GLN A 288 9.50 3.48 -18.43
N SER A 289 9.27 3.72 -17.13
CA SER A 289 8.54 2.82 -16.24
C SER A 289 7.02 2.99 -16.32
N LEU A 290 6.54 4.03 -16.99
CA LEU A 290 5.11 4.35 -17.04
C LEU A 290 4.40 3.65 -18.20
N PRO A 291 3.15 3.20 -18.00
CA PRO A 291 2.40 2.53 -19.05
C PRO A 291 2.09 3.45 -20.24
N ALA A 292 2.15 2.91 -21.45
CA ALA A 292 1.88 3.67 -22.68
C ALA A 292 0.42 4.17 -22.78
N TRP A 293 -0.52 3.46 -22.14
CA TRP A 293 -1.93 3.84 -22.14
C TRP A 293 -2.23 5.05 -21.24
N ARG A 294 -1.27 5.57 -20.45
CA ARG A 294 -1.48 6.70 -19.52
C ARG A 294 -2.10 7.94 -20.19
N PHE A 295 -1.79 8.19 -21.45
CA PHE A 295 -2.33 9.31 -22.23
C PHE A 295 -3.82 9.18 -22.55
N GLN A 296 -4.40 7.99 -22.37
CA GLN A 296 -5.83 7.74 -22.56
C GLN A 296 -6.66 8.11 -21.33
N VAL A 297 -6.02 8.27 -20.16
CA VAL A 297 -6.71 8.71 -18.94
C VAL A 297 -7.02 10.20 -19.07
N PRO A 298 -8.30 10.61 -19.12
CA PRO A 298 -8.63 12.02 -19.25
C PRO A 298 -8.09 12.79 -18.05
N THR A 299 -7.32 13.84 -18.33
CA THR A 299 -7.14 14.92 -17.36
C THR A 299 -8.46 15.69 -17.35
N TYR A 300 -9.07 15.90 -16.18
CA TYR A 300 -10.28 16.73 -16.09
C TYR A 300 -9.88 18.19 -16.40
N LYS A 301 -9.73 18.53 -17.68
CA LYS A 301 -9.70 19.92 -18.15
C LYS A 301 -11.13 20.45 -18.06
N HIS A 302 -11.31 21.54 -17.32
CA HIS A 302 -12.56 22.26 -17.01
C HIS A 302 -13.29 21.87 -15.72
N LYS A 303 -12.63 22.14 -14.57
CA LYS A 303 -13.17 22.91 -13.44
C LYS A 303 -12.02 23.42 -12.56
N THR A 304 -11.13 24.20 -13.17
CA THR A 304 -10.33 25.19 -12.45
C THR A 304 -10.91 26.56 -12.73
N PRO A 305 -12.02 26.98 -12.09
CA PRO A 305 -12.16 28.39 -11.80
C PRO A 305 -11.10 28.70 -10.76
N ASP A 306 -10.08 29.46 -11.15
CA ASP A 306 -9.17 30.21 -10.28
C ASP A 306 -8.91 29.60 -8.90
N ILE A 307 -7.95 28.67 -8.83
CA ILE A 307 -7.44 28.11 -7.56
C ILE A 307 -6.73 29.19 -6.70
N LEU A 308 -6.52 30.41 -7.22
CA LEU A 308 -6.05 31.56 -6.45
C LEU A 308 -7.16 32.52 -6.00
N ASN A 309 -8.42 32.32 -6.40
CA ASN A 309 -9.54 33.16 -5.99
C ASN A 309 -10.81 32.34 -5.77
N CYS A 310 -10.95 31.76 -4.57
CA CYS A 310 -12.26 31.35 -4.07
C CYS A 310 -12.39 31.71 -2.59
N SER A 311 -12.65 33.00 -2.36
CA SER A 311 -13.55 33.40 -1.29
C SER A 311 -14.99 33.17 -1.77
N LYS A 312 -15.83 32.62 -0.87
CA LYS A 312 -17.28 32.39 -0.95
C LYS A 312 -17.74 31.00 -1.41
N GLY A 313 -18.15 30.19 -0.43
CA GLY A 313 -19.57 29.85 -0.31
C GLY A 313 -20.03 28.45 -0.72
N LEU A 314 -20.23 27.61 0.30
CA LEU A 314 -21.25 26.55 0.46
C LEU A 314 -20.95 25.13 -0.11
N GLY A 315 -20.94 24.17 0.82
CA GLY A 315 -21.56 22.85 0.64
C GLY A 315 -20.64 21.62 0.66
N PHE A 316 -20.44 21.08 1.87
CA PHE A 316 -20.14 19.67 2.23
C PHE A 316 -18.73 19.07 2.04
N ASN A 317 -18.38 18.23 3.03
CA ASN A 317 -17.08 17.72 3.47
C ASN A 317 -16.13 17.07 2.43
N SER A 318 -16.56 16.77 1.20
CA SER A 318 -15.71 16.10 0.20
C SER A 318 -14.67 17.03 -0.46
N LYS A 319 -14.96 18.34 -0.56
CA LYS A 319 -14.05 19.33 -1.17
C LYS A 319 -12.76 19.58 -0.38
N LEU A 320 -12.77 19.37 0.94
CA LEU A 320 -11.58 19.51 1.79
C LEU A 320 -10.57 18.40 1.50
N ARG A 321 -11.05 17.17 1.34
CA ARG A 321 -10.23 15.98 1.08
C ARG A 321 -9.60 16.01 -0.32
N THR A 322 -10.33 16.45 -1.35
CA THR A 322 -9.76 16.69 -2.69
C THR A 322 -8.70 17.80 -2.69
N ARG A 323 -8.82 18.81 -1.82
CA ARG A 323 -7.81 19.87 -1.69
C ARG A 323 -6.56 19.35 -0.97
N GLU A 324 -6.70 18.56 0.08
CA GLU A 324 -5.58 17.93 0.78
C GLU A 324 -4.86 16.91 -0.11
N ILE A 325 -5.60 16.11 -0.87
CA ILE A 325 -5.03 15.17 -1.85
C ILE A 325 -4.31 15.92 -2.97
N LYS A 326 -4.92 16.97 -3.53
CA LYS A 326 -4.25 17.82 -4.53
C LYS A 326 -3.05 18.56 -3.95
N TYR A 327 -3.10 18.96 -2.68
CA TYR A 327 -1.99 19.59 -1.97
C TYR A 327 -0.87 18.60 -1.67
N LEU A 328 -1.18 17.35 -1.31
CA LEU A 328 -0.20 16.29 -1.11
C LEU A 328 0.43 15.84 -2.44
N ALA A 329 -0.38 15.66 -3.50
CA ALA A 329 0.13 15.43 -4.85
C ALA A 329 1.01 16.60 -5.31
N TYR A 330 0.59 17.83 -5.03
CA TYR A 330 1.37 19.04 -5.26
C TYR A 330 2.67 19.06 -4.42
N LEU A 331 2.64 18.76 -3.12
CA LEU A 331 3.83 18.71 -2.26
C LEU A 331 4.77 17.58 -2.67
N VAL A 332 4.25 16.43 -3.12
CA VAL A 332 5.05 15.34 -3.66
C VAL A 332 5.69 15.76 -4.99
N SER A 333 4.97 16.49 -5.84
CA SER A 333 5.49 17.03 -7.10
C SER A 333 6.40 18.26 -6.95
N ARG A 334 6.35 18.98 -5.82
CA ARG A 334 6.99 20.29 -5.63
C ARG A 334 7.98 20.37 -4.45
N ALA A 335 8.27 19.23 -3.83
CA ALA A 335 9.31 19.11 -2.78
C ALA A 335 10.73 19.18 -3.38
N GLU A 336 11.04 20.30 -4.02
CA GLU A 336 12.36 20.76 -4.46
C GLU A 336 12.64 22.21 -4.02
N LEU A 337 11.99 22.72 -2.96
CA LEU A 337 12.22 24.11 -2.50
C LEU A 337 12.44 24.27 -0.99
N MET A 338 12.94 23.25 -0.29
CA MET A 338 13.67 23.42 0.97
C MET A 338 14.84 22.45 1.08
#